data_AF-A0A319EE42-F1
#
_entry.id   AF-A0A319EE42-F1
#
_cell.length_a   1.000
_cell.length_b   1.000
_cell.length_c   1.000
_cell.angle_alpha   90.00
_cell.angle_beta   90.00
_cell.angle_gamma   90.00
#
_symmetry.space_group_name_H-M   'P 1'
#
loop_
_entity.id
_entity.type
_entity.pdbx_description
1 polymer ?
#
loop_
_entity_poly.entity_id
_entity_poly.type
_entity_poly.pdbx_seq_one_letter_code
_entity_poly.pdbx_strand_id
1 'polypeptide(L)'
;MKEETLRIIIRNSPIHYICPLYFEFFPREDLLNRHIYERSNNMHAGLRAGLRKRDSIQTDAEEFLIYYRQSVNISVAAENIPPASDCFAVDFVVEHYHSFPRTMASL
;
A
#
# COMPACT_ATOMS: atom_id res chain seq x y z
N MET A 1 22.85 -9.40 -3.39
CA MET A 1 23.24 -9.75 -2.00
C MET A 1 22.60 -8.84 -0.96
N LYS A 2 22.82 -7.52 -0.95
CA LYS A 2 22.28 -6.64 0.10
C LYS A 2 20.74 -6.58 0.13
N GLU A 3 20.10 -6.52 -1.03
CA GLU A 3 18.63 -6.50 -1.13
C GLU A 3 17.98 -7.81 -0.66
N GLU A 4 18.53 -8.96 -1.07
CA GLU A 4 18.05 -10.27 -0.63
C GLU A 4 18.12 -10.43 0.89
N THR A 5 19.23 -10.00 1.51
CA THR A 5 19.35 -9.99 2.96
C THR A 5 18.31 -9.09 3.63
N LEU A 6 18.02 -7.91 3.06
CA LEU A 6 16.98 -7.02 3.59
C LEU A 6 15.58 -7.64 3.47
N ARG A 7 15.27 -8.28 2.34
CA ARG A 7 14.00 -9.01 2.15
C ARG A 7 13.84 -10.12 3.19
N ILE A 8 14.91 -10.90 3.44
CA ILE A 8 14.91 -11.94 4.48
C ILE A 8 14.69 -11.34 5.86
N ILE A 9 15.36 -10.24 6.21
CA ILE A 9 15.18 -9.56 7.51
C ILE A 9 13.73 -9.09 7.67
N ILE A 10 13.18 -8.44 6.65
CA ILE A 10 11.80 -7.93 6.67
C ILE A 10 10.79 -9.07 6.86
N ARG A 11 10.93 -10.17 6.10
CA ARG A 11 10.07 -11.37 6.21
C ARG A 11 10.12 -12.04 7.58
N ASN A 12 11.24 -11.95 8.28
CA ASN A 12 11.42 -12.51 9.62
C ASN A 12 11.15 -11.50 10.74
N SER A 13 10.82 -10.25 10.40
CA SER A 13 10.47 -9.22 11.37
C SER A 13 8.99 -9.35 11.78
N PRO A 14 8.59 -8.82 12.94
CA PRO A 14 7.18 -8.78 13.34
C PRO A 14 6.36 -7.76 12.53
N ILE A 15 6.92 -7.18 11.46
CA ILE A 15 6.27 -6.18 10.63
C ILE A 15 5.54 -6.90 9.50
N HIS A 16 4.22 -6.76 9.48
CA HIS A 16 3.36 -7.45 8.52
C HIS A 16 2.77 -6.50 7.48
N TYR A 17 2.56 -5.24 7.84
CA TYR A 17 1.90 -4.25 6.99
C TYR A 17 2.69 -2.95 6.89
N ILE A 18 2.46 -2.23 5.79
CA ILE A 18 3.06 -0.92 5.53
C ILE A 18 2.01 0.03 4.97
N CYS A 19 2.02 1.29 5.44
CA CYS A 19 1.32 2.37 4.75
C CYS A 19 2.19 2.85 3.58
N PRO A 20 1.79 2.61 2.32
CA PRO A 20 2.64 2.90 1.17
C PRO A 20 2.89 4.39 0.95
N LEU A 21 2.04 5.26 1.51
CA LEU A 21 2.21 6.72 1.43
C LEU A 21 3.34 7.25 2.31
N TYR A 22 3.55 6.64 3.48
CA TYR A 22 4.46 7.16 4.52
C TYR A 22 5.58 6.18 4.88
N PHE A 23 5.55 4.97 4.31
CA PHE A 23 6.42 3.85 4.70
C PHE A 23 6.39 3.58 6.21
N GLU A 24 5.25 3.83 6.85
CA GLU A 24 5.03 3.51 8.25
C GLU A 24 4.66 2.03 8.37
N PHE A 25 5.31 1.33 9.29
CA PHE A 25 5.25 -0.12 9.42
C PHE A 25 4.35 -0.52 10.60
N PHE A 26 3.53 -1.56 10.39
CA PHE A 26 2.59 -2.03 11.39
C PHE A 26 2.73 -3.55 11.58
N PRO A 27 2.75 -4.03 12.83
CA PRO A 27 2.79 -5.46 13.12
C PRO A 27 1.43 -6.13 13.00
N ARG A 28 0.34 -5.36 12.87
CA ARG A 28 -1.03 -5.91 12.82
C ARG A 28 -1.92 -5.08 11.92
N GLU A 29 -2.92 -5.75 11.37
CA GLU A 29 -3.93 -5.15 10.49
C GLU A 29 -4.75 -4.07 11.20
N ASP A 30 -5.16 -4.28 12.46
CA ASP A 30 -5.97 -3.33 13.22
C ASP A 30 -5.27 -1.97 13.42
N LEU A 31 -3.94 -2.00 13.56
CA LEU A 31 -3.11 -0.82 13.69
C LEU A 31 -2.95 -0.07 12.36
N LEU A 32 -2.74 -0.80 11.26
CA LEU A 32 -2.75 -0.23 9.91
C LEU A 32 -4.10 0.43 9.61
N ASN A 33 -5.20 -0.30 9.83
CA ASN A 33 -6.54 0.18 9.58
C ASN A 33 -6.79 1.47 10.39
N ARG A 34 -6.47 1.46 11.68
CA ARG A 34 -6.57 2.66 12.53
C ARG A 34 -5.79 3.84 11.96
N HIS A 35 -4.52 3.64 11.56
CA HIS A 35 -3.72 4.67 10.92
C HIS A 35 -4.41 5.24 9.67
N ILE A 36 -4.93 4.38 8.81
CA ILE A 36 -5.61 4.80 7.56
C ILE A 36 -6.93 5.54 7.85
N TYR A 37 -7.68 5.12 8.88
CA TYR A 37 -8.96 5.74 9.26
C TYR A 37 -8.80 7.08 9.99
N GLU A 38 -7.79 7.22 10.86
CA GLU A 38 -7.57 8.45 11.64
C GLU A 38 -6.99 9.60 10.82
N ARG A 39 -6.30 9.30 9.72
CA ARG A 39 -5.67 10.32 8.86
C ARG A 39 -6.70 10.93 7.91
N SER A 40 -6.95 12.23 8.04
CA SER A 40 -7.99 12.96 7.29
C SER A 40 -7.59 13.48 5.90
N ASN A 41 -6.56 12.92 5.26
CA ASN A 41 -6.13 13.38 3.93
C ASN A 41 -6.79 12.57 2.80
N ASN A 42 -6.84 13.17 1.60
CA ASN A 42 -7.51 12.59 0.43
C ASN A 42 -6.89 11.26 0.00
N MET A 43 -5.56 11.10 0.17
CA MET A 43 -4.88 9.85 -0.16
C MET A 43 -5.34 8.69 0.73
N HIS A 44 -5.41 8.90 2.05
CA HIS A 44 -5.95 7.92 2.98
C HIS A 44 -7.44 7.68 2.77
N ALA A 45 -8.21 8.71 2.40
CA ALA A 45 -9.62 8.53 2.07
C ALA A 45 -9.81 7.55 0.89
N GLY A 46 -8.97 7.68 -0.15
CA GLY A 46 -8.93 6.73 -1.26
C GLY A 46 -8.52 5.30 -0.86
N LEU A 47 -7.52 5.17 0.01
CA LEU A 47 -7.10 3.85 0.52
C LEU A 47 -8.18 3.19 1.40
N ARG A 48 -8.97 3.96 2.15
CA ARG A 48 -10.11 3.44 2.94
C ARG A 48 -11.16 2.77 2.07
N ALA A 49 -11.36 3.23 0.84
CA ALA A 49 -12.34 2.64 -0.08
C ALA A 49 -12.04 1.16 -0.36
N GLY A 50 -10.76 0.78 -0.49
CA GLY A 50 -10.35 -0.61 -0.72
C GLY A 50 -10.50 -1.54 0.49
N LEU A 51 -10.41 -0.99 1.70
CA LEU A 51 -10.63 -1.75 2.95
C LEU A 51 -12.10 -2.11 3.17
N ARG A 52 -13.04 -1.47 2.46
CA ARG A 52 -14.49 -1.71 2.58
C ARG A 52 -15.00 -2.85 1.70
N LYS A 53 -14.11 -3.66 1.11
CA LYS A 53 -14.45 -4.77 0.19
C LYS A 53 -15.20 -5.92 0.90
N ARG A 54 -16.50 -5.71 1.13
CA ARG A 54 -17.52 -6.76 1.01
C ARG A 54 -18.68 -6.33 0.11
N ASP A 55 -19.03 -5.04 0.04
CA ASP A 55 -20.22 -4.55 -0.69
C ASP A 55 -19.99 -3.26 -1.52
N SER A 56 -18.74 -2.95 -1.89
CA SER A 56 -18.39 -1.65 -2.49
C SER A 56 -18.95 -1.44 -3.91
N ILE A 57 -19.48 -0.24 -4.17
CA ILE A 57 -19.93 0.23 -5.49
C ILE A 57 -18.71 0.32 -6.44
N GLN A 58 -18.90 0.10 -7.75
CA GLN A 58 -17.86 0.18 -8.79
C GLN A 58 -16.91 1.39 -8.62
N THR A 59 -17.47 2.55 -8.25
CA THR A 59 -16.73 3.81 -8.04
C THR A 59 -15.72 3.75 -6.89
N ASP A 60 -16.06 3.10 -5.77
CA ASP A 60 -15.15 2.95 -4.62
C ASP A 60 -13.93 2.07 -4.99
N ALA A 61 -14.13 1.09 -5.88
CA ALA A 61 -13.06 0.23 -6.36
C ALA A 61 -12.11 0.98 -7.32
N GLU A 62 -12.66 1.82 -8.21
CA GLU A 62 -11.86 2.65 -9.12
C GLU A 62 -11.06 3.70 -8.35
N GLU A 63 -11.68 4.38 -7.38
CA GLU A 63 -11.02 5.36 -6.53
C GLU A 63 -9.88 4.72 -5.73
N PHE A 64 -10.13 3.57 -5.10
CA PHE A 64 -9.09 2.81 -4.43
C PHE A 64 -7.91 2.50 -5.35
N LEU A 65 -8.17 2.00 -6.56
CA LEU A 65 -7.10 1.62 -7.50
C LEU A 65 -6.23 2.80 -7.89
N ILE A 66 -6.81 3.99 -8.10
CA ILE A 66 -6.07 5.21 -8.43
C ILE A 66 -5.12 5.57 -7.29
N TYR A 67 -5.65 5.72 -6.07
CA TYR A 67 -4.84 6.14 -4.92
C TYR A 67 -3.84 5.08 -4.47
N TYR A 68 -4.21 3.80 -4.58
CA TYR A 68 -3.32 2.70 -4.30
C TYR A 68 -2.12 2.73 -5.26
N ARG A 69 -2.35 2.76 -6.58
CA ARG A 69 -1.27 2.84 -7.59
C ARG A 69 -0.36 4.05 -7.39
N GLN A 70 -0.92 5.20 -7.03
CA GLN A 70 -0.15 6.39 -6.69
C GLN A 70 0.73 6.17 -5.45
N SER A 71 0.21 5.48 -4.43
CA SER A 71 0.93 5.25 -3.17
C SER A 71 2.08 4.24 -3.29
N VAL A 72 1.87 3.15 -4.02
CA VAL A 72 2.89 2.10 -4.25
C VAL A 72 3.74 2.35 -5.51
N ASN A 73 3.48 3.47 -6.18
CA ASN A 73 4.20 3.94 -7.36
C ASN A 73 4.32 2.89 -8.49
N ILE A 74 3.20 2.24 -8.83
CA ILE A 74 3.18 1.13 -9.77
C ILE A 74 1.95 1.17 -10.70
N SER A 75 2.10 0.59 -11.87
CA SER A 75 1.01 0.18 -12.76
C SER A 75 0.66 -1.30 -12.56
N VAL A 76 0.24 -1.73 -11.35
CA VAL A 76 -0.27 -3.10 -11.13
C VAL A 76 -1.69 -3.18 -11.67
N ALA A 77 -1.98 -4.21 -12.46
CA ALA A 77 -3.33 -4.52 -12.92
C ALA A 77 -4.25 -4.83 -11.72
N ALA A 78 -5.51 -4.41 -11.74
CA ALA A 78 -6.38 -4.48 -10.56
C ALA A 78 -6.55 -5.91 -10.02
N GLU A 79 -6.53 -6.89 -10.92
CA GLU A 79 -6.58 -8.33 -10.67
C GLU A 79 -5.36 -8.88 -9.91
N ASN A 80 -4.23 -8.17 -9.95
CA ASN A 80 -2.98 -8.59 -9.29
C ASN A 80 -2.79 -7.92 -7.93
N ILE A 81 -3.69 -7.02 -7.53
CA ILE A 81 -3.66 -6.39 -6.20
C ILE A 81 -4.40 -7.32 -5.22
N PRO A 82 -3.75 -7.78 -4.14
CA PRO A 82 -4.40 -8.62 -3.15
C PRO A 82 -5.64 -7.93 -2.55
N PRO A 83 -6.65 -8.70 -2.12
CA PRO A 83 -7.86 -8.13 -1.54
C PRO A 83 -7.60 -7.54 -0.14
N ALA A 84 -8.52 -6.67 0.29
CA ALA A 84 -8.57 -6.13 1.66
C ALA A 84 -7.21 -5.55 2.13
N SER A 85 -6.78 -5.88 3.35
CA SER A 85 -5.53 -5.42 3.93
C SER A 85 -4.28 -6.04 3.32
N ASP A 86 -4.39 -7.14 2.58
CA ASP A 86 -3.22 -7.87 2.07
C ASP A 86 -2.51 -7.08 0.97
N CYS A 87 -3.19 -6.13 0.32
CA CYS A 87 -2.54 -5.19 -0.58
C CYS A 87 -1.53 -4.27 0.15
N PHE A 88 -1.61 -4.16 1.48
CA PHE A 88 -0.66 -3.41 2.30
C PHE A 88 0.36 -4.32 2.98
N ALA A 89 0.38 -5.63 2.66
CA ALA A 89 1.40 -6.54 3.18
C ALA A 89 2.79 -6.07 2.75
N VAL A 90 3.75 -6.07 3.68
CA VAL A 90 5.09 -5.53 3.39
C VAL A 90 5.77 -6.27 2.26
N ASP A 91 5.66 -7.61 2.21
CA ASP A 91 6.22 -8.40 1.11
C ASP A 91 5.66 -7.97 -0.24
N PHE A 92 4.35 -7.79 -0.34
CA PHE A 92 3.70 -7.37 -1.58
C PHE A 92 4.17 -5.97 -1.99
N VAL A 93 4.11 -5.01 -1.07
CA VAL A 93 4.50 -3.62 -1.35
C VAL A 93 5.98 -3.52 -1.71
N VAL A 94 6.88 -4.19 -0.98
CA VAL A 94 8.33 -4.15 -1.27
C VAL A 94 8.65 -4.78 -2.62
N GLU A 95 7.98 -5.86 -2.99
CA GLU A 95 8.17 -6.52 -4.28
C GLU A 95 7.72 -5.63 -5.46
N HIS A 96 6.65 -4.87 -5.25
CA HIS A 96 5.96 -4.10 -6.29
C HIS A 96 6.27 -2.60 -6.26
N TYR A 97 7.03 -2.13 -5.27
CA TYR A 97 7.42 -0.73 -5.20
C TYR A 97 8.50 -0.43 -6.23
N HIS A 98 8.17 0.36 -7.26
CA HIS A 98 9.17 0.90 -8.18
C HIS A 98 9.49 2.32 -7.78
N SER A 99 10.76 2.67 -7.60
CA SER A 99 11.14 4.09 -7.55
C SER A 99 11.02 4.67 -8.95
N PHE A 100 10.21 5.71 -9.16
CA PHE A 100 10.48 6.59 -10.29
C PHE A 100 11.93 7.07 -10.16
N PRO A 101 12.73 7.07 -11.24
CA PRO A 101 13.95 7.87 -11.26
C PRO A 101 13.57 9.27 -10.78
N ARG A 102 14.30 9.83 -9.82
CA ARG A 102 14.15 11.24 -9.42
C ARG A 102 14.59 12.13 -10.59
N THR A 103 13.76 12.19 -11.63
CA THR A 103 13.96 13.02 -12.81
C THR A 103 12.63 13.49 -13.34
N MET A 104 11.76 13.98 -12.46
CA MET A 104 10.81 15.06 -12.78
C MET A 104 10.62 15.96 -11.55
N ALA A 105 11.75 16.43 -11.02
CA ALA A 105 11.80 17.71 -10.32
C ALA A 105 12.56 18.68 -11.23
N SER A 106 11.86 19.23 -12.22
CA SER A 106 12.24 20.48 -12.87
C SER A 106 10.95 21.17 -13.29
N LEU A 107 10.60 22.14 -12.43
CA LEU A 107 9.86 23.38 -12.65
C LEU A 107 8.66 23.34 -13.60
#